data_AF-A0A9D4TVG4-F1
#
_entry.id   AF-A0A9D4TVG4-F1
#
_cell.length_a   1.000
_cell.length_b   1.000
_cell.length_c   1.000
_cell.angle_alpha   90.00
_cell.angle_beta   90.00
_cell.angle_gamma   90.00
#
_symmetry.space_group_name_H-M   'P 1'
#
loop_
_entity.id
_entity.type
_entity.pdbx_description
1 polymer ?
#
loop_
_entity_poly.entity_id
_entity_poly.type
_entity_poly.pdbx_seq_one_letter_code
_entity_poly.pdbx_strand_id
1 'polypeptide(L)'
;MSDYTGVREALRHESPLWRIEHLDITCDGCLCEPIIGARFKCTVCEDIDLCGACMRALVAARLKMAQEGAAMPGLPRRQGQRPRKWVAKLHSRDLTEKWAALQTAVPCLHPSHQFQKVVDGPERAVVFLADGQPASGNIATGGCSSQPAAAAGAAGPQQQDEQQEEQQASQEVQAERGRCAVNGSSRGINGGSSSSSSALGEFLSTFRPSAASCRDVAWIIVAHPEPSSEQPSSSSSGSGNGSASAGLSLEQRVDAAVEEWELKVQQAAFGPGRRLTAADVDALAAKHRILKGKWMLFARSGAEADAAWAAVAKAVCAEPRLCDSAKVSSAGPEADGSWVLCVYTENYHDSEDVQRVCRGLQRALRGGLLQDRRLLYKPDVYTHLGIYSKNQWQLKPTVFEARLL
;
A
#
# COMPACT_ATOMS: atom_id res chain seq x y z
N MET A 1 -14.94 -25.32 -2.23
CA MET A 1 -14.52 -24.00 -2.73
C MET A 1 -14.21 -23.16 -1.50
N SER A 2 -13.02 -22.56 -1.41
CA SER A 2 -12.68 -21.69 -0.28
C SER A 2 -13.64 -20.50 -0.25
N ASP A 3 -14.25 -20.25 0.91
CA ASP A 3 -15.17 -19.14 1.11
C ASP A 3 -14.38 -17.88 1.49
N TYR A 4 -14.38 -16.88 0.60
CA TYR A 4 -13.70 -15.59 0.78
C TYR A 4 -14.68 -14.46 1.09
N THR A 5 -15.94 -14.79 1.42
CA THR A 5 -17.01 -13.81 1.58
C THR A 5 -16.71 -12.82 2.72
N GLY A 6 -16.14 -13.28 3.83
CA GLY A 6 -15.78 -12.41 4.96
C GLY A 6 -14.77 -11.32 4.58
N VAL A 7 -13.72 -11.67 3.84
CA VAL A 7 -12.73 -10.69 3.34
C VAL A 7 -13.36 -9.71 2.36
N ARG A 8 -14.20 -10.20 1.43
CA ARG A 8 -14.90 -9.32 0.48
C ARG A 8 -15.81 -8.33 1.19
N GLU A 9 -16.53 -8.76 2.22
CA GLU A 9 -17.39 -7.90 3.01
C GLU A 9 -16.58 -6.82 3.73
N ALA A 10 -15.47 -7.20 4.38
CA ALA A 10 -14.57 -6.27 5.04
C ALA A 10 -13.95 -5.22 4.08
N LEU A 11 -13.85 -5.53 2.78
CA LEU A 11 -13.34 -4.62 1.76
C LEU A 11 -14.40 -3.70 1.14
N ARG A 12 -15.70 -3.92 1.41
CA ARG A 12 -16.77 -3.07 0.87
C ARG A 12 -16.77 -1.68 1.51
N HIS A 13 -16.34 -1.59 2.76
CA HIS A 13 -16.43 -0.40 3.59
C HIS A 13 -15.06 0.10 4.03
N GLU A 14 -14.93 1.41 4.23
CA GLU A 14 -13.74 1.99 4.84
C GLU A 14 -13.69 1.57 6.32
N SER A 15 -12.49 1.24 6.79
CA SER A 15 -12.24 0.83 8.18
C SER A 15 -11.27 1.81 8.83
N PRO A 16 -11.47 2.17 10.12
CA PRO A 16 -10.47 2.93 10.86
C PRO A 16 -9.27 2.07 11.27
N LEU A 17 -9.36 0.74 11.16
CA LEU A 17 -8.34 -0.21 11.62
C LEU A 17 -7.34 -0.60 10.53
N TRP A 18 -7.74 -0.53 9.26
CA TRP A 18 -6.88 -0.84 8.13
C TRP A 18 -7.22 0.03 6.94
N ARG A 19 -6.24 0.24 6.06
CA ARG A 19 -6.44 0.94 4.80
C ARG A 19 -6.19 0.01 3.62
N ILE A 20 -6.88 0.28 2.52
CA ILE A 20 -6.65 -0.38 1.24
C ILE A 20 -5.59 0.44 0.49
N GLU A 21 -4.56 -0.23 0.00
CA GLU A 21 -3.54 0.35 -0.87
C GLU A 21 -3.51 -0.35 -2.21
N HIS A 22 -3.23 0.41 -3.27
CA HIS A 22 -2.92 -0.12 -4.59
C HIS A 22 -1.43 0.11 -4.85
N LEU A 23 -0.62 -0.92 -4.57
CA LEU A 23 0.83 -0.88 -4.63
C LEU A 23 1.34 -0.65 -6.05
N ASP A 24 2.42 0.12 -6.20
CA ASP A 24 3.04 0.44 -7.49
C ASP A 24 2.07 1.11 -8.50
N ILE A 25 0.98 1.70 -8.00
CA ILE A 25 0.01 2.46 -8.78
C ILE A 25 0.07 3.94 -8.41
N THR A 26 0.37 4.74 -9.41
CA THR A 26 0.43 6.21 -9.31
C THR A 26 -0.84 6.82 -9.86
N CYS A 27 -1.46 7.72 -9.10
CA CYS A 27 -2.60 8.49 -9.59
C CYS A 27 -2.16 9.49 -10.67
N ASP A 28 -2.66 9.39 -11.91
CA ASP A 28 -2.33 10.34 -12.99
C ASP A 28 -2.79 11.79 -12.67
N GLY A 29 -3.77 11.93 -11.77
CA GLY A 29 -4.33 13.21 -11.31
C GLY A 29 -3.39 14.03 -10.43
N CYS A 30 -2.98 13.46 -9.30
CA CYS A 30 -2.21 14.15 -8.27
C CYS A 30 -0.81 13.58 -8.04
N LEU A 31 -0.47 12.45 -8.67
CA LEU A 31 0.78 11.72 -8.51
C LEU A 31 1.00 11.13 -7.12
N CYS A 32 -0.08 10.94 -6.33
CA CYS A 32 0.05 10.15 -5.12
C CYS A 32 0.34 8.69 -5.50
N GLU A 33 1.30 8.10 -4.80
CA GLU A 33 1.68 6.72 -4.90
C GLU A 33 2.08 6.21 -3.50
N PRO A 34 1.60 5.03 -3.06
CA PRO A 34 0.51 4.28 -3.70
C PRO A 34 -0.83 5.02 -3.63
N ILE A 35 -1.80 4.62 -4.45
CA ILE A 35 -3.19 5.07 -4.26
C ILE A 35 -3.75 4.43 -2.99
N ILE A 36 -4.16 5.26 -2.03
CA ILE A 36 -4.83 4.84 -0.78
C ILE A 36 -6.36 4.99 -0.94
N GLY A 37 -7.11 3.97 -0.55
CA GLY A 37 -8.57 3.92 -0.61
C GLY A 37 -9.06 3.52 -2.01
N ALA A 38 -10.10 4.20 -2.51
CA ALA A 38 -10.68 3.87 -3.80
C ALA A 38 -9.77 4.27 -4.98
N ARG A 39 -9.48 3.30 -5.87
CA ARG A 39 -8.87 3.49 -7.20
C ARG A 39 -9.92 3.40 -8.31
N PHE A 40 -9.78 4.22 -9.33
CA PHE A 40 -10.62 4.22 -10.52
C PHE A 40 -9.75 4.13 -11.78
N LYS A 41 -10.03 3.16 -12.65
CA LYS A 41 -9.33 3.00 -13.93
C LYS A 41 -10.20 3.49 -15.08
N CYS A 42 -9.60 4.14 -16.07
CA CYS A 42 -10.31 4.48 -17.31
C CYS A 42 -10.61 3.21 -18.12
N THR A 43 -11.84 3.04 -18.59
CA THR A 43 -12.23 1.87 -19.41
C THR A 43 -11.86 2.02 -20.89
N VAL A 44 -11.42 3.22 -21.29
CA VAL A 44 -11.09 3.57 -22.68
C VAL A 44 -9.58 3.75 -22.87
N CYS A 45 -8.89 4.30 -21.87
CA CYS A 45 -7.44 4.52 -21.92
C CYS A 45 -6.69 3.43 -21.17
N GLU A 46 -5.61 2.98 -21.79
CA GLU A 46 -4.63 2.12 -21.14
C GLU A 46 -3.87 2.92 -20.07
N ASP A 47 -3.67 2.28 -18.92
CA ASP A 47 -2.90 2.74 -17.75
C ASP A 47 -3.28 4.10 -17.17
N ILE A 48 -4.57 4.45 -17.15
CA ILE A 48 -5.01 5.69 -16.47
C ILE A 48 -5.75 5.36 -15.20
N ASP A 49 -5.20 5.84 -14.09
CA ASP A 49 -5.62 5.56 -12.74
C ASP A 49 -5.82 6.84 -11.92
N LEU A 50 -6.98 6.93 -11.26
CA LEU A 50 -7.33 8.04 -10.39
C LEU A 50 -7.63 7.56 -8.98
N CYS A 51 -7.10 8.26 -7.99
CA CYS A 51 -7.53 8.10 -6.61
C CYS A 51 -8.94 8.69 -6.41
N GLY A 52 -9.61 8.29 -5.32
CA GLY A 52 -10.97 8.74 -5.02
C GLY A 52 -11.14 10.27 -4.97
N ALA A 53 -10.13 11.00 -4.48
CA ALA A 53 -10.17 12.47 -4.47
C ALA A 53 -10.16 13.07 -5.90
N CYS A 54 -9.29 12.55 -6.78
CA CYS A 54 -9.20 13.00 -8.17
C CYS A 54 -10.47 12.64 -8.95
N MET A 55 -11.04 11.47 -8.69
CA MET A 55 -12.31 11.04 -9.30
C MET A 55 -13.47 11.96 -8.89
N ARG A 56 -13.59 12.30 -7.59
CA ARG A 56 -14.61 13.26 -7.13
C ARG A 56 -14.44 14.63 -7.78
N ALA A 57 -13.21 15.12 -7.88
CA ALA A 57 -12.92 16.40 -8.52
C ALA A 57 -13.29 16.40 -10.02
N LEU A 58 -13.04 15.30 -10.72
CA LEU A 58 -13.45 15.10 -12.12
C LEU A 58 -14.99 15.12 -12.26
N VAL A 59 -15.71 14.38 -11.42
CA VAL A 59 -17.18 14.33 -11.45
C VAL A 59 -17.79 15.70 -11.16
N ALA A 60 -17.30 16.40 -10.12
CA ALA A 60 -17.78 17.74 -9.78
C ALA A 60 -17.58 18.74 -10.93
N ALA A 61 -16.44 18.66 -11.63
CA ALA A 61 -16.19 19.49 -12.80
C ALA A 61 -17.16 19.19 -13.96
N ARG A 62 -17.46 17.91 -14.23
CA ARG A 62 -18.42 17.51 -15.28
C ARG A 62 -19.85 18.01 -14.97
N LEU A 63 -20.28 17.92 -13.72
CA LEU A 63 -21.61 18.39 -13.29
C LEU A 63 -21.76 19.90 -13.43
N LYS A 64 -20.75 20.66 -12.99
CA LYS A 64 -20.75 22.13 -13.09
C LYS A 64 -20.92 22.59 -14.56
N MET A 65 -20.23 21.92 -15.48
CA MET A 65 -20.34 22.22 -16.91
C MET A 65 -21.71 21.93 -17.50
N ALA A 66 -22.33 20.81 -17.12
CA ALA A 66 -23.67 20.45 -17.59
C ALA A 66 -24.72 21.50 -17.17
N GLN A 67 -24.52 22.15 -16.01
CA GLN A 67 -25.37 23.22 -15.50
C GLN A 67 -25.13 24.56 -16.21
N GLU A 68 -23.88 24.85 -16.59
CA GLU A 68 -23.49 26.14 -17.19
C GLU A 68 -23.66 26.19 -18.72
N GLY A 69 -24.21 25.13 -19.35
CA GLY A 69 -24.56 25.12 -20.78
C GLY A 69 -23.36 25.22 -21.73
N ALA A 70 -22.15 24.93 -21.25
CA ALA A 70 -20.94 25.01 -22.04
C ALA A 70 -20.97 24.00 -23.21
N ALA A 71 -20.73 24.49 -24.43
CA ALA A 71 -20.66 23.65 -25.62
C ALA A 71 -19.56 22.59 -25.45
N MET A 72 -19.88 21.33 -25.74
CA MET A 72 -18.93 20.23 -25.72
C MET A 72 -17.83 20.49 -26.77
N PRO A 73 -16.57 20.66 -26.36
CA PRO A 73 -15.48 20.77 -27.34
C PRO A 73 -15.30 19.42 -28.04
N GLY A 74 -14.89 19.46 -29.31
CA GLY A 74 -14.73 18.27 -30.14
C GLY A 74 -13.75 17.25 -29.56
N LEU A 75 -13.88 15.99 -30.00
CA LEU A 75 -12.96 14.91 -29.62
C LEU A 75 -11.52 15.29 -30.01
N PRO A 76 -10.56 15.19 -29.08
CA PRO A 76 -9.16 15.41 -29.42
C PRO A 76 -8.63 14.26 -30.29
N ARG A 77 -7.74 14.59 -31.24
CA ARG A 77 -6.91 13.61 -31.94
C ARG A 77 -5.87 13.04 -30.96
N ARG A 78 -5.59 11.72 -31.03
CA ARG A 78 -4.49 11.08 -30.28
C ARG A 78 -3.16 11.75 -30.66
N GLN A 79 -2.62 12.59 -29.77
CA GLN A 79 -1.25 13.07 -29.85
C GLN A 79 -0.62 13.12 -28.45
N GLY A 80 0.53 12.44 -28.33
CA GLY A 80 1.70 12.82 -27.52
C GLY A 80 1.57 13.09 -26.02
N GLN A 81 2.13 12.15 -25.23
CA GLN A 81 2.59 12.21 -23.82
C GLN A 81 1.61 12.72 -22.73
N ARG A 82 1.84 12.24 -21.49
CA ARG A 82 0.98 12.45 -20.32
C ARG A 82 1.50 13.57 -19.39
N PRO A 83 0.89 14.76 -19.42
CA PRO A 83 1.03 15.74 -18.35
C PRO A 83 0.46 15.22 -17.02
N ARG A 84 1.36 14.62 -16.23
CA ARG A 84 1.17 14.21 -14.83
C ARG A 84 0.92 15.47 -13.95
N LYS A 85 0.03 15.38 -12.94
CA LYS A 85 -0.37 16.47 -12.00
C LYS A 85 -1.31 17.54 -12.57
N TRP A 86 -2.49 17.14 -13.05
CA TRP A 86 -3.48 18.04 -13.67
C TRP A 86 -4.61 18.50 -12.73
N VAL A 87 -4.79 17.88 -11.56
CA VAL A 87 -5.91 18.21 -10.65
C VAL A 87 -5.93 19.68 -10.26
N ALA A 88 -4.76 20.32 -10.11
CA ALA A 88 -4.68 21.76 -9.86
C ALA A 88 -5.37 22.61 -10.95
N LYS A 89 -5.36 22.13 -12.20
CA LYS A 89 -6.01 22.79 -13.35
C LYS A 89 -7.54 22.70 -13.31
N LEU A 90 -8.12 21.78 -12.52
CA LEU A 90 -9.59 21.70 -12.33
C LEU A 90 -10.17 22.93 -11.62
N HIS A 91 -9.33 23.68 -10.90
CA HIS A 91 -9.76 24.83 -10.12
C HIS A 91 -9.68 26.16 -10.88
N SER A 92 -9.38 26.14 -12.20
CA SER A 92 -9.47 27.36 -13.03
C SER A 92 -10.89 27.92 -13.06
N ARG A 93 -11.00 29.26 -13.01
CA ARG A 93 -12.27 30.00 -13.01
C ARG A 93 -12.89 30.14 -14.41
N ASP A 94 -12.08 30.03 -15.46
CA ASP A 94 -12.53 30.03 -16.85
C ASP A 94 -12.75 28.58 -17.33
N LEU A 95 -13.98 28.25 -17.72
CA LEU A 95 -14.38 26.90 -18.14
C LEU A 95 -13.79 26.48 -19.49
N THR A 96 -13.62 27.44 -20.40
CA THR A 96 -13.08 27.21 -21.74
C THR A 96 -11.57 26.96 -21.65
N GLU A 97 -10.87 27.80 -20.89
CA GLU A 97 -9.44 27.59 -20.60
C GLU A 97 -9.21 26.33 -19.77
N LYS A 98 -10.07 26.06 -18.78
CA LYS A 98 -10.02 24.83 -17.95
C LYS A 98 -10.04 23.59 -18.83
N TRP A 99 -10.94 23.51 -19.81
CA TRP A 99 -11.06 22.32 -20.64
C TRP A 99 -10.04 22.26 -21.77
N ALA A 100 -9.66 23.38 -22.39
CA ALA A 100 -8.53 23.42 -23.32
C ALA A 100 -7.21 22.98 -22.64
N ALA A 101 -6.98 23.44 -21.40
CA ALA A 101 -5.85 23.04 -20.56
C ALA A 101 -5.92 21.58 -20.10
N LEU A 102 -7.11 21.00 -19.93
CA LEU A 102 -7.31 19.59 -19.54
C LEU A 102 -7.25 18.63 -20.73
N GLN A 103 -7.76 19.02 -21.90
CA GLN A 103 -7.64 18.26 -23.14
C GLN A 103 -6.17 18.18 -23.59
N THR A 104 -5.40 19.26 -23.39
CA THR A 104 -3.95 19.25 -23.62
C THR A 104 -3.17 18.57 -22.49
N ALA A 105 -3.65 18.61 -21.24
CA ALA A 105 -2.99 17.94 -20.13
C ALA A 105 -3.21 16.43 -20.12
N VAL A 106 -4.41 15.93 -20.38
CA VAL A 106 -4.67 14.50 -20.50
C VAL A 106 -5.93 14.28 -21.36
N PRO A 107 -5.77 13.83 -22.63
CA PRO A 107 -6.90 13.61 -23.54
C PRO A 107 -8.00 12.68 -23.00
N CYS A 108 -7.67 11.81 -22.03
CA CYS A 108 -8.58 10.83 -21.44
C CYS A 108 -9.65 11.40 -20.50
N LEU A 109 -9.57 12.67 -20.11
CA LEU A 109 -10.50 13.25 -19.14
C LEU A 109 -11.81 13.72 -19.79
N HIS A 110 -11.87 13.64 -21.12
CA HIS A 110 -13.07 13.92 -21.92
C HIS A 110 -14.31 13.20 -21.36
N PRO A 111 -15.52 13.81 -21.36
CA PRO A 111 -16.71 13.20 -20.76
C PRO A 111 -17.12 11.85 -21.37
N SER A 112 -16.72 11.54 -22.61
CA SER A 112 -16.95 10.23 -23.23
C SER A 112 -16.16 9.09 -22.57
N HIS A 113 -15.10 9.39 -21.81
CA HIS A 113 -14.32 8.39 -21.10
C HIS A 113 -15.01 8.05 -19.79
N GLN A 114 -15.21 6.74 -19.59
CA GLN A 114 -15.78 6.18 -18.39
C GLN A 114 -14.68 5.65 -17.47
N PHE A 115 -14.96 5.71 -16.17
CA PHE A 115 -14.06 5.23 -15.13
C PHE A 115 -14.79 4.18 -14.30
N GLN A 116 -14.10 3.07 -14.01
CA GLN A 116 -14.61 1.99 -13.19
C GLN A 116 -13.81 1.90 -11.89
N LYS A 117 -14.50 1.72 -10.77
CA LYS A 117 -13.86 1.45 -9.48
C LYS A 117 -13.16 0.09 -9.55
N VAL A 118 -11.88 0.05 -9.21
CA VAL A 118 -11.09 -1.17 -9.11
C VAL A 118 -11.45 -1.87 -7.80
N VAL A 119 -11.93 -3.11 -7.88
CA VAL A 119 -12.44 -3.89 -6.74
C VAL A 119 -11.78 -5.26 -6.59
N ASP A 120 -10.82 -5.57 -7.45
CA ASP A 120 -9.92 -6.73 -7.41
C ASP A 120 -8.62 -6.36 -8.17
N GLY A 121 -7.54 -7.10 -7.96
CA GLY A 121 -6.27 -6.88 -8.66
C GLY A 121 -5.02 -7.29 -7.86
N PRO A 122 -3.93 -7.69 -8.55
CA PRO A 122 -2.67 -8.11 -7.92
C PRO A 122 -1.93 -6.98 -7.17
N GLU A 123 -2.29 -5.73 -7.42
CA GLU A 123 -1.75 -4.55 -6.74
C GLU A 123 -2.43 -4.28 -5.39
N ARG A 124 -3.60 -4.87 -5.13
CA ARG A 124 -4.39 -4.54 -3.94
C ARG A 124 -3.77 -5.13 -2.69
N ALA A 125 -3.58 -4.27 -1.70
CA ALA A 125 -3.11 -4.64 -0.38
C ALA A 125 -4.03 -4.10 0.72
N VAL A 126 -4.07 -4.80 1.85
CA VAL A 126 -4.63 -4.28 3.10
C VAL A 126 -3.50 -4.02 4.07
N VAL A 127 -3.53 -2.84 4.70
CA VAL A 127 -2.42 -2.36 5.53
C VAL A 127 -2.94 -1.98 6.91
N PHE A 128 -2.38 -2.61 7.93
CA PHE A 128 -2.53 -2.24 9.33
C PHE A 128 -1.34 -1.38 9.78
N LEU A 129 -1.62 -0.27 10.47
CA LEU A 129 -0.59 0.65 10.97
C LEU A 129 -0.45 0.50 12.49
N ALA A 130 0.71 0.04 12.96
CA ALA A 130 0.96 -0.32 14.36
C ALA A 130 0.78 0.85 15.36
N ASP A 131 1.04 2.08 14.91
CA ASP A 131 0.94 3.32 15.72
C ASP A 131 -0.15 4.27 15.24
N GLY A 132 -1.10 3.78 14.43
CA GLY A 132 -2.21 4.58 13.95
C GLY A 132 -3.17 4.95 15.09
N GLN A 133 -3.18 6.22 15.50
CA GLN A 133 -4.44 6.85 15.93
C GLN A 133 -5.55 6.45 14.94
N PRO A 134 -6.79 6.23 15.39
CA PRO A 134 -7.89 5.92 14.47
C PRO A 134 -7.86 6.94 13.34
N ALA A 135 -8.11 6.48 12.11
CA ALA A 135 -8.29 7.34 10.95
C ALA A 135 -9.58 8.18 11.12
N SER A 136 -9.63 9.03 12.13
CA SER A 136 -10.61 10.11 12.25
C SER A 136 -10.23 11.13 11.21
N GLY A 137 -11.07 11.24 10.19
CA GLY A 137 -10.92 12.17 9.10
C GLY A 137 -10.66 13.58 9.59
N ASN A 138 -9.50 14.09 9.24
CA ASN A 138 -9.39 15.43 8.70
C ASN A 138 -8.43 15.32 7.52
N ILE A 139 -9.01 15.16 6.33
CA ILE A 139 -8.37 15.66 5.13
C ILE A 139 -8.11 17.13 5.43
N ALA A 140 -6.84 17.49 5.60
CA ALA A 140 -6.43 18.87 5.71
C ALA A 140 -6.96 19.62 4.49
N THR A 141 -8.06 20.34 4.69
CA THR A 141 -8.40 21.51 3.91
C THR A 141 -7.26 22.50 4.17
N GLY A 142 -6.23 22.46 3.34
CA GLY A 142 -5.35 23.60 3.13
C GLY A 142 -6.18 24.74 2.55
N GLY A 143 -6.82 25.50 3.44
CA GLY A 143 -7.63 26.65 3.08
C GLY A 143 -6.74 27.79 2.61
N CYS A 144 -6.80 28.09 1.32
CA CYS A 144 -6.56 29.45 0.85
C CYS A 144 -7.86 30.23 1.10
N SER A 145 -7.81 31.06 2.14
CA SER A 145 -8.89 31.90 2.63
C SER A 145 -9.33 32.96 1.62
N SER A 146 -10.63 33.04 1.35
CA SER A 146 -11.37 34.29 1.13
C SER A 146 -12.88 34.02 1.24
N GLN A 147 -13.48 34.54 2.30
CA GLN A 147 -14.95 34.70 2.40
C GLN A 147 -15.42 35.76 1.38
N PRO A 148 -16.73 35.83 1.07
CA PRO A 148 -17.60 36.68 1.90
C PRO A 148 -19.06 36.20 2.10
N ALA A 149 -19.60 36.71 3.21
CA ALA A 149 -20.95 37.29 3.44
C ALA A 149 -22.23 36.45 3.40
N ALA A 150 -23.00 36.63 4.47
CA ALA A 150 -24.32 36.10 4.78
C ALA A 150 -25.46 36.79 4.00
N ALA A 151 -26.58 36.06 3.86
CA ALA A 151 -27.93 36.64 3.81
C ALA A 151 -28.96 35.61 4.30
N ALA A 152 -29.98 36.12 4.98
CA ALA A 152 -30.94 35.42 5.83
C ALA A 152 -32.32 35.24 5.18
N GLY A 153 -33.14 34.35 5.79
CA GLY A 153 -34.61 34.29 5.73
C GLY A 153 -35.15 33.08 4.96
N ALA A 154 -36.25 32.41 5.32
CA ALA A 154 -37.14 32.43 6.48
C ALA A 154 -37.99 31.12 6.48
N ALA A 155 -38.63 30.81 7.63
CA ALA A 155 -39.64 29.78 7.99
C ALA A 155 -40.42 29.06 6.86
N GLY A 156 -40.67 27.73 6.86
CA GLY A 156 -41.50 26.86 7.76
C GLY A 156 -42.76 26.36 6.99
N PRO A 157 -43.56 25.32 7.38
CA PRO A 157 -43.49 24.38 8.52
C PRO A 157 -43.80 22.86 8.23
N GLN A 158 -43.49 22.02 9.24
CA GLN A 158 -44.22 20.84 9.79
C GLN A 158 -44.76 19.67 8.93
N GLN A 159 -44.38 18.43 9.28
CA GLN A 159 -45.25 17.40 9.92
C GLN A 159 -44.46 16.15 10.36
N GLN A 160 -44.94 15.52 11.44
CA GLN A 160 -44.34 14.45 12.27
C GLN A 160 -44.97 13.07 11.97
N ASP A 161 -44.44 12.05 12.67
CA ASP A 161 -45.05 10.74 13.01
C ASP A 161 -44.97 9.63 11.94
N GLU A 162 -44.74 8.33 12.18
CA GLU A 162 -44.61 7.48 13.39
C GLU A 162 -44.14 6.06 12.95
N GLN A 163 -43.46 5.32 13.86
CA GLN A 163 -43.51 3.85 14.14
C GLN A 163 -43.14 2.81 13.03
N GLN A 164 -42.16 1.90 13.21
CA GLN A 164 -42.00 0.69 14.07
C GLN A 164 -42.62 -0.63 13.53
N GLU A 165 -41.74 -1.65 13.49
CA GLU A 165 -41.93 -3.11 13.72
C GLU A 165 -42.71 -4.04 12.75
N GLU A 166 -42.00 -5.08 12.27
CA GLU A 166 -42.44 -6.49 12.21
C GLU A 166 -41.19 -7.43 12.13
N GLN A 167 -40.73 -8.02 13.25
CA GLN A 167 -40.95 -9.40 13.76
C GLN A 167 -40.24 -10.51 12.94
N GLN A 168 -39.18 -11.19 13.44
CA GLN A 168 -39.07 -12.22 14.50
C GLN A 168 -39.80 -13.56 14.25
N ALA A 169 -39.00 -14.65 14.13
CA ALA A 169 -39.30 -16.05 14.50
C ALA A 169 -38.06 -16.92 14.13
N SER A 170 -37.42 -17.79 14.93
CA SER A 170 -37.68 -18.34 16.27
C SER A 170 -36.39 -18.90 16.90
N GLN A 171 -36.40 -18.90 18.24
CA GLN A 171 -35.53 -19.50 19.29
C GLN A 171 -35.46 -21.06 19.21
N GLU A 172 -34.74 -21.87 20.00
CA GLU A 172 -33.65 -21.88 21.02
C GLU A 172 -33.48 -23.39 21.37
N VAL A 173 -32.29 -23.87 21.76
CA VAL A 173 -32.14 -24.87 22.85
C VAL A 173 -30.81 -24.63 23.60
N GLN A 174 -30.97 -24.41 24.91
CA GLN A 174 -30.06 -24.29 26.07
C GLN A 174 -29.11 -25.50 26.25
N ALA A 175 -28.19 -25.65 27.22
CA ALA A 175 -27.34 -24.87 28.15
C ALA A 175 -26.70 -25.96 29.06
N GLU A 176 -25.48 -25.76 29.59
CA GLU A 176 -25.01 -26.18 30.94
C GLU A 176 -23.50 -25.89 31.07
N ARG A 177 -23.09 -24.85 31.84
CA ARG A 177 -22.72 -24.82 33.28
C ARG A 177 -21.30 -25.32 33.61
N GLY A 178 -20.50 -24.43 34.19
CA GLY A 178 -19.22 -24.75 34.85
C GLY A 178 -18.49 -23.51 35.38
N ARG A 179 -18.85 -23.09 36.60
CA ARG A 179 -18.29 -21.97 37.39
C ARG A 179 -16.89 -22.30 37.92
N CYS A 180 -15.98 -21.31 37.98
CA CYS A 180 -15.10 -21.10 39.13
C CYS A 180 -14.53 -19.68 39.11
N ALA A 181 -14.71 -18.96 40.22
CA ALA A 181 -14.18 -17.63 40.47
C ALA A 181 -13.13 -17.71 41.58
N VAL A 182 -12.00 -17.02 41.41
CA VAL A 182 -11.12 -16.60 42.52
C VAL A 182 -10.61 -15.18 42.22
N ASN A 183 -10.80 -14.31 43.20
CA ASN A 183 -10.35 -12.91 43.24
C ASN A 183 -8.82 -12.80 43.35
N GLY A 184 -8.27 -11.78 42.70
CA GLY A 184 -6.92 -11.28 42.95
C GLY A 184 -6.79 -9.83 42.50
N SER A 185 -7.03 -8.88 43.41
CA SER A 185 -6.76 -7.46 43.19
C SER A 185 -5.26 -7.21 43.14
N SER A 186 -4.78 -6.58 42.06
CA SER A 186 -3.53 -5.82 42.10
C SER A 186 -3.62 -4.59 41.20
N ARG A 187 -3.22 -3.49 41.83
CA ARG A 187 -3.27 -2.08 41.42
C ARG A 187 -2.74 -1.82 40.01
N GLY A 188 -3.41 -0.89 39.35
CA GLY A 188 -3.20 -0.50 37.96
C GLY A 188 -1.83 0.12 37.67
N ILE A 189 -1.37 -0.18 36.46
CA ILE A 189 -0.33 0.52 35.73
C ILE A 189 -0.96 0.96 34.41
N ASN A 190 -0.73 2.22 34.03
CA ASN A 190 -1.38 2.96 32.95
C ASN A 190 -1.51 2.19 31.63
N GLY A 191 -2.75 2.05 31.16
CA GLY A 191 -3.13 1.42 29.91
C GLY A 191 -3.04 2.37 28.72
N GLY A 192 -2.01 2.18 27.90
CA GLY A 192 -1.97 2.60 26.49
C GLY A 192 -1.88 1.44 25.50
N SER A 193 -1.58 0.22 25.97
CA SER A 193 -1.26 -0.94 25.12
C SER A 193 -2.44 -1.86 24.79
N SER A 194 -3.59 -1.72 25.46
CA SER A 194 -4.72 -2.66 25.31
C SER A 194 -5.53 -2.46 24.04
N SER A 195 -5.63 -1.24 23.51
CA SER A 195 -6.43 -0.92 22.32
C SER A 195 -5.74 -1.31 21.01
N SER A 196 -4.43 -1.09 20.89
CA SER A 196 -3.66 -1.50 19.70
C SER A 196 -3.60 -3.03 19.57
N SER A 197 -3.44 -3.75 20.69
CA SER A 197 -3.45 -5.22 20.66
C SER A 197 -4.81 -5.81 20.27
N SER A 198 -5.93 -5.17 20.64
CA SER A 198 -7.26 -5.62 20.20
C SER A 198 -7.51 -5.33 18.71
N ALA A 199 -7.08 -4.15 18.24
CA ALA A 199 -7.19 -3.76 16.83
C ALA A 199 -6.40 -4.69 15.90
N LEU A 200 -5.16 -5.02 16.29
CA LEU A 200 -4.35 -5.99 15.56
C LEU A 200 -5.00 -7.37 15.54
N GLY A 201 -5.60 -7.80 16.66
CA GLY A 201 -6.32 -9.07 16.74
C GLY A 201 -7.50 -9.14 15.75
N GLU A 202 -8.29 -8.06 15.68
CA GLU A 202 -9.39 -7.94 14.72
C GLU A 202 -8.88 -7.99 13.28
N PHE A 203 -7.85 -7.20 12.95
CA PHE A 203 -7.22 -7.21 11.62
C PHE A 203 -6.75 -8.61 11.21
N LEU A 204 -6.05 -9.33 12.10
CA LEU A 204 -5.54 -10.67 11.84
C LEU A 204 -6.66 -11.72 11.70
N SER A 205 -7.78 -11.53 12.41
CA SER A 205 -8.93 -12.43 12.28
C SER A 205 -9.69 -12.22 10.96
N THR A 206 -9.74 -10.97 10.51
CA THR A 206 -10.41 -10.56 9.26
C THR A 206 -9.57 -10.95 8.04
N PHE A 207 -8.27 -10.64 8.04
CA PHE A 207 -7.36 -10.87 6.93
C PHE A 207 -6.37 -11.98 7.25
N ARG A 208 -6.86 -13.22 7.18
CA ARG A 208 -6.03 -14.42 7.24
C ARG A 208 -5.47 -14.74 5.85
N PRO A 209 -4.15 -14.96 5.68
CA PRO A 209 -3.55 -15.32 4.39
C PRO A 209 -4.21 -16.50 3.69
N SER A 210 -4.68 -17.49 4.46
CA SER A 210 -5.38 -18.66 3.94
C SER A 210 -6.82 -18.41 3.48
N ALA A 211 -7.45 -17.36 4.02
CA ALA A 211 -8.85 -17.00 3.79
C ALA A 211 -9.02 -15.70 2.98
N ALA A 212 -7.93 -15.19 2.42
CA ALA A 212 -7.94 -14.09 1.45
C ALA A 212 -7.55 -14.63 0.07
N SER A 213 -8.25 -14.19 -0.98
CA SER A 213 -7.86 -14.50 -2.35
C SER A 213 -6.91 -13.44 -2.87
N CYS A 214 -5.85 -13.83 -3.59
CA CYS A 214 -4.94 -12.91 -4.27
C CYS A 214 -5.61 -12.01 -5.32
N ARG A 215 -6.81 -12.39 -5.79
CA ARG A 215 -7.64 -11.53 -6.64
C ARG A 215 -8.24 -10.38 -5.84
N ASP A 216 -8.78 -10.67 -4.66
CA ASP A 216 -9.42 -9.66 -3.82
C ASP A 216 -8.34 -8.79 -3.15
N VAL A 217 -7.31 -9.40 -2.56
CA VAL A 217 -6.19 -8.74 -1.89
C VAL A 217 -4.95 -9.58 -2.11
N ALA A 218 -3.96 -9.08 -2.84
CA ALA A 218 -2.71 -9.79 -3.10
C ALA A 218 -1.78 -9.82 -1.88
N TRP A 219 -1.77 -8.74 -1.09
CA TRP A 219 -0.86 -8.56 0.03
C TRP A 219 -1.57 -8.11 1.31
N ILE A 220 -1.22 -8.73 2.43
CA ILE A 220 -1.62 -8.31 3.77
C ILE A 220 -0.38 -7.75 4.45
N ILE A 221 -0.45 -6.53 4.96
CA ILE A 221 0.71 -5.74 5.41
C ILE A 221 0.49 -5.24 6.84
N VAL A 222 1.54 -5.32 7.65
CA VAL A 222 1.63 -4.63 8.95
C VAL A 222 2.85 -3.73 8.87
N ALA A 223 2.67 -2.45 9.16
CA ALA A 223 3.73 -1.46 9.08
C ALA A 223 3.63 -0.42 10.20
N HIS A 224 4.75 0.24 10.50
CA HIS A 224 4.76 1.48 11.26
C HIS A 224 4.56 2.66 10.29
N PRO A 225 3.97 3.78 10.76
CA PRO A 225 3.96 5.01 10.00
C PRO A 225 5.40 5.46 9.71
N GLU A 226 5.69 5.79 8.46
CA GLU A 226 6.95 6.45 8.12
C GLU A 226 7.06 7.76 8.91
N PRO A 227 8.22 8.10 9.50
CA PRO A 227 8.40 9.36 10.20
C PRO A 227 8.13 10.50 9.21
N SER A 228 7.17 11.36 9.53
CA SER A 228 6.86 12.54 8.72
C SER A 228 8.13 13.38 8.58
N SER A 229 8.66 13.47 7.36
CA SER A 229 9.78 14.35 7.08
C SER A 229 9.34 15.80 7.35
N GLU A 230 9.78 16.36 8.47
CA GLU A 230 9.72 17.80 8.68
C GLU A 230 10.50 18.44 7.52
N GLN A 231 9.77 19.22 6.71
CA GLN A 231 10.36 20.02 5.63
C GLN A 231 11.48 20.87 6.22
N PRO A 232 12.72 20.82 5.69
CA PRO A 232 13.77 21.70 6.17
C PRO A 232 13.34 23.13 5.91
N SER A 233 13.16 23.91 6.98
CA SER A 233 13.04 25.36 6.90
C SER A 233 14.24 25.90 6.12
N SER A 234 13.95 26.56 5.01
CA SER A 234 14.93 27.11 4.07
C SER A 234 15.86 28.12 4.73
N SER A 235 17.08 27.72 5.08
CA SER A 235 18.24 28.62 5.19
C SER A 235 19.54 27.87 5.48
N SER A 236 20.35 27.59 4.45
CA SER A 236 21.81 27.81 4.45
C SER A 236 22.46 27.24 3.19
N SER A 237 23.06 28.12 2.40
CA SER A 237 23.91 27.79 1.25
C SER A 237 25.17 27.06 1.71
N GLY A 238 25.31 25.80 1.31
CA GLY A 238 26.55 25.03 1.45
C GLY A 238 26.84 24.28 0.16
N SER A 239 27.86 24.71 -0.57
CA SER A 239 28.41 23.99 -1.72
C SER A 239 28.98 22.64 -1.26
N GLY A 240 28.19 21.60 -1.40
CA GLY A 240 28.64 20.21 -1.42
C GLY A 240 28.26 19.61 -2.77
N ASN A 241 29.13 18.78 -3.35
CA ASN A 241 28.81 17.90 -4.46
C ASN A 241 27.68 16.94 -4.01
N GLY A 242 26.44 17.40 -4.09
CA GLY A 242 25.26 16.59 -3.86
C GLY A 242 25.12 15.61 -5.01
N SER A 243 25.12 14.31 -4.70
CA SER A 243 24.74 13.28 -5.66
C SER A 243 23.40 13.65 -6.29
N ALA A 244 23.36 13.77 -7.62
CA ALA A 244 22.16 14.14 -8.38
C ALA A 244 20.94 13.23 -8.09
N SER A 245 21.14 12.07 -7.45
CA SER A 245 20.08 11.12 -7.07
C SER A 245 19.34 11.44 -5.77
N ALA A 246 19.80 12.41 -4.96
CA ALA A 246 19.22 12.65 -3.63
C ALA A 246 17.80 13.25 -3.66
N GLY A 247 17.38 13.87 -4.77
CA GLY A 247 16.05 14.46 -4.96
C GLY A 247 15.09 13.63 -5.82
N LEU A 248 15.50 12.45 -6.28
CA LEU A 248 14.68 11.60 -7.15
C LEU A 248 13.75 10.70 -6.32
N SER A 249 12.55 10.45 -6.85
CA SER A 249 11.62 9.44 -6.33
C SER A 249 12.25 8.03 -6.38
N LEU A 250 11.65 7.05 -5.67
CA LEU A 250 12.11 5.67 -5.74
C LEU A 250 11.97 5.10 -7.17
N GLU A 251 10.83 5.32 -7.84
CA GLU A 251 10.57 4.92 -9.23
C GLU A 251 11.70 5.40 -10.16
N GLN A 252 12.01 6.69 -10.12
CA GLN A 252 13.08 7.28 -10.95
C GLN A 252 14.47 6.70 -10.67
N ARG A 253 14.76 6.35 -9.41
CA ARG A 253 16.03 5.71 -9.03
C ARG A 253 16.08 4.27 -9.53
N VAL A 254 14.97 3.55 -9.49
CA VAL A 254 14.83 2.21 -10.04
C VAL A 254 15.01 2.21 -11.56
N ASP A 255 14.33 3.12 -12.27
CA ASP A 255 14.46 3.25 -13.73
C ASP A 255 15.93 3.49 -14.13
N ALA A 256 16.61 4.45 -13.48
CA ALA A 256 18.02 4.74 -13.73
C ALA A 256 18.93 3.54 -13.42
N ALA A 257 18.62 2.74 -12.40
CA ALA A 257 19.38 1.55 -12.07
C ALA A 257 19.18 0.43 -13.11
N VAL A 258 17.95 0.27 -13.62
CA VAL A 258 17.62 -0.70 -14.67
C VAL A 258 18.30 -0.34 -15.98
N GLU A 259 18.23 0.92 -16.41
CA GLU A 259 18.92 1.40 -17.62
C GLU A 259 20.44 1.15 -17.55
N GLU A 260 21.07 1.46 -16.41
CA GLU A 260 22.50 1.22 -16.23
C GLU A 260 22.86 -0.27 -16.16
N TRP A 261 21.98 -1.10 -15.58
CA TRP A 261 22.13 -2.54 -15.58
C TRP A 261 22.07 -3.11 -17.00
N GLU A 262 21.13 -2.68 -17.83
CA GLU A 262 21.03 -3.11 -19.22
C GLU A 262 22.28 -2.75 -20.03
N LEU A 263 22.84 -1.55 -19.83
CA LEU A 263 24.13 -1.17 -20.43
C LEU A 263 25.27 -2.09 -19.97
N LYS A 264 25.34 -2.42 -18.69
CA LYS A 264 26.34 -3.38 -18.17
C LYS A 264 26.15 -4.77 -18.79
N VAL A 265 24.90 -5.23 -18.96
CA VAL A 265 24.57 -6.52 -19.60
C VAL A 265 25.04 -6.52 -21.05
N GLN A 266 24.76 -5.47 -21.82
CA GLN A 266 25.22 -5.33 -23.21
C GLN A 266 26.75 -5.33 -23.29
N GLN A 267 27.43 -4.53 -22.44
CA GLN A 267 28.89 -4.48 -22.40
C GLN A 267 29.52 -5.84 -22.03
N ALA A 268 28.91 -6.59 -21.12
CA ALA A 268 29.37 -7.93 -20.75
C ALA A 268 29.16 -8.96 -21.88
N ALA A 269 28.13 -8.77 -22.72
CA ALA A 269 27.88 -9.64 -23.86
C ALA A 269 28.91 -9.47 -24.99
N PHE A 270 29.41 -8.24 -25.21
CA PHE A 270 30.38 -7.94 -26.27
C PHE A 270 31.84 -7.90 -25.80
N GLY A 271 32.08 -7.80 -24.49
CA GLY A 271 33.43 -7.79 -23.92
C GLY A 271 34.01 -9.18 -23.73
N PRO A 272 35.26 -9.46 -24.13
CA PRO A 272 35.85 -10.78 -23.94
C PRO A 272 35.96 -11.14 -22.46
N GLY A 273 35.22 -12.17 -22.02
CA GLY A 273 35.36 -12.81 -20.71
C GLY A 273 34.76 -12.07 -19.50
N ARG A 274 34.10 -10.92 -19.67
CA ARG A 274 33.48 -10.20 -18.55
C ARG A 274 32.18 -10.90 -18.11
N ARG A 275 32.08 -11.29 -16.85
CA ARG A 275 30.85 -11.81 -16.22
C ARG A 275 30.28 -10.78 -15.26
N LEU A 276 28.96 -10.64 -15.24
CA LEU A 276 28.27 -9.81 -14.23
C LEU A 276 28.36 -10.48 -12.86
N THR A 277 28.58 -9.69 -11.83
CA THR A 277 28.81 -10.17 -10.46
C THR A 277 27.83 -9.55 -9.47
N ALA A 278 27.75 -10.11 -8.25
CA ALA A 278 27.01 -9.48 -7.16
C ALA A 278 27.54 -8.07 -6.84
N ALA A 279 28.87 -7.87 -6.94
CA ALA A 279 29.48 -6.56 -6.71
C ALA A 279 29.02 -5.50 -7.74
N ASP A 280 28.72 -5.89 -8.99
CA ASP A 280 28.12 -4.97 -9.96
C ASP A 280 26.73 -4.51 -9.53
N VAL A 281 25.93 -5.43 -8.97
CA VAL A 281 24.59 -5.15 -8.46
C VAL A 281 24.67 -4.27 -7.20
N ASP A 282 25.58 -4.57 -6.28
CA ASP A 282 25.79 -3.78 -5.06
C ASP A 282 26.26 -2.35 -5.37
N ALA A 283 27.12 -2.19 -6.38
CA ALA A 283 27.54 -0.87 -6.86
C ALA A 283 26.35 -0.05 -7.40
N LEU A 284 25.44 -0.68 -8.16
CA LEU A 284 24.21 -0.03 -8.63
C LEU A 284 23.29 0.34 -7.46
N ALA A 285 23.11 -0.57 -6.51
CA ALA A 285 22.29 -0.36 -5.33
C ALA A 285 22.77 0.84 -4.51
N ALA A 286 24.07 0.92 -4.25
CA ALA A 286 24.69 2.03 -3.54
C ALA A 286 24.56 3.35 -4.30
N LYS A 287 24.83 3.33 -5.62
CA LYS A 287 24.76 4.53 -6.48
C LYS A 287 23.35 5.12 -6.55
N HIS A 288 22.34 4.26 -6.74
CA HIS A 288 20.94 4.66 -6.90
C HIS A 288 20.16 4.66 -5.58
N ARG A 289 20.82 4.36 -4.44
CA ARG A 289 20.24 4.31 -3.09
C ARG A 289 19.02 3.37 -3.00
N ILE A 290 19.13 2.20 -3.62
CA ILE A 290 18.13 1.11 -3.57
C ILE A 290 18.62 0.08 -2.55
N LEU A 291 18.53 0.45 -1.28
CA LEU A 291 19.20 -0.27 -0.18
C LEU A 291 18.26 -1.12 0.68
N LYS A 292 16.94 -1.04 0.47
CA LYS A 292 16.00 -1.92 1.19
C LYS A 292 16.22 -3.38 0.80
N GLY A 293 15.87 -4.28 1.70
CA GLY A 293 15.86 -5.71 1.44
C GLY A 293 14.90 -6.45 2.35
N LYS A 294 14.75 -7.75 2.13
CA LYS A 294 13.77 -8.56 2.86
C LYS A 294 14.25 -9.96 3.17
N TRP A 295 13.95 -10.42 4.38
CA TRP A 295 13.91 -11.83 4.72
C TRP A 295 12.64 -12.45 4.14
N MET A 296 12.79 -13.55 3.41
CA MET A 296 11.70 -14.33 2.83
C MET A 296 11.55 -15.66 3.58
N LEU A 297 10.31 -15.99 3.92
CA LEU A 297 9.90 -17.25 4.55
C LEU A 297 8.74 -17.86 3.75
N PHE A 298 8.61 -19.19 3.77
CA PHE A 298 7.62 -19.89 2.98
C PHE A 298 6.79 -20.83 3.85
N ALA A 299 5.47 -20.65 3.83
CA ALA A 299 4.51 -21.58 4.44
C ALA A 299 3.94 -22.52 3.38
N ARG A 300 3.77 -23.81 3.72
CA ARG A 300 3.28 -24.84 2.79
C ARG A 300 1.82 -25.23 3.00
N SER A 301 1.15 -24.57 3.94
CA SER A 301 -0.27 -24.74 4.21
C SER A 301 -0.87 -23.44 4.71
N GLY A 302 -2.19 -23.31 4.57
CA GLY A 302 -2.91 -22.14 5.08
C GLY A 302 -2.78 -21.97 6.60
N ALA A 303 -2.74 -23.09 7.34
CA ALA A 303 -2.56 -23.06 8.80
C ALA A 303 -1.16 -22.54 9.19
N GLU A 304 -0.10 -22.98 8.48
CA GLU A 304 1.24 -22.44 8.65
C GLU A 304 1.29 -20.94 8.34
N ALA A 305 0.67 -20.52 7.23
CA ALA A 305 0.65 -19.13 6.78
C ALA A 305 -0.05 -18.23 7.81
N ASP A 306 -1.24 -18.62 8.28
CA ASP A 306 -2.02 -17.87 9.26
C ASP A 306 -1.26 -17.74 10.60
N ALA A 307 -0.70 -18.84 11.10
CA ALA A 307 0.00 -18.86 12.37
C ALA A 307 1.32 -18.07 12.33
N ALA A 308 2.12 -18.28 11.28
CA ALA A 308 3.39 -17.57 11.11
C ALA A 308 3.15 -16.06 10.88
N TRP A 309 2.14 -15.70 10.08
CA TRP A 309 1.80 -14.30 9.85
C TRP A 309 1.36 -13.61 11.14
N ALA A 310 0.48 -14.23 11.93
CA ALA A 310 0.05 -13.67 13.19
C ALA A 310 1.23 -13.44 14.16
N ALA A 311 2.20 -14.35 14.18
CA ALA A 311 3.41 -14.21 15.01
C ALA A 311 4.32 -13.08 14.51
N VAL A 312 4.55 -12.97 13.20
CA VAL A 312 5.35 -11.89 12.60
C VAL A 312 4.69 -10.54 12.81
N ALA A 313 3.39 -10.41 12.53
CA ALA A 313 2.62 -9.18 12.72
C ALA A 313 2.69 -8.67 14.16
N LYS A 314 2.53 -9.57 15.15
CA LYS A 314 2.70 -9.22 16.57
C LYS A 314 4.12 -8.75 16.90
N ALA A 315 5.14 -9.36 16.29
CA ALA A 315 6.52 -8.97 16.50
C ALA A 315 6.88 -7.62 15.84
N VAL A 316 6.23 -7.27 14.73
CA VAL A 316 6.32 -5.93 14.13
C VAL A 316 5.76 -4.90 15.12
N CYS A 317 4.55 -5.09 15.64
CA CYS A 317 3.92 -4.16 16.59
C CYS A 317 4.46 -4.21 18.03
N ALA A 318 5.49 -5.02 18.33
CA ALA A 318 6.03 -5.16 19.68
C ALA A 318 7.08 -4.11 19.99
N GLU A 319 7.48 -4.00 21.27
CA GLU A 319 8.64 -3.23 21.70
C GLU A 319 9.70 -4.15 22.34
N PRO A 320 10.95 -4.15 21.85
CA PRO A 320 11.43 -3.47 20.64
C PRO A 320 10.85 -4.09 19.37
N ARG A 321 10.50 -3.25 18.38
CA ARG A 321 9.90 -3.72 17.11
C ARG A 321 10.85 -4.59 16.30
N LEU A 322 10.28 -5.58 15.61
CA LEU A 322 11.01 -6.44 14.70
C LEU A 322 11.59 -5.63 13.52
N CYS A 323 10.75 -4.87 12.82
CA CYS A 323 11.09 -4.07 11.65
C CYS A 323 9.99 -3.02 11.42
N ASP A 324 10.17 -2.14 10.43
CA ASP A 324 9.17 -1.11 10.10
C ASP A 324 8.00 -1.65 9.26
N SER A 325 8.20 -2.73 8.50
CA SER A 325 7.14 -3.33 7.70
C SER A 325 7.36 -4.80 7.41
N ALA A 326 6.28 -5.57 7.40
CA ALA A 326 6.22 -6.93 6.92
C ALA A 326 4.97 -7.15 6.07
N LYS A 327 5.03 -8.10 5.13
CA LYS A 327 3.88 -8.49 4.31
C LYS A 327 3.82 -9.99 4.08
N VAL A 328 2.62 -10.49 3.83
CA VAL A 328 2.36 -11.88 3.43
C VAL A 328 1.46 -11.91 2.21
N SER A 329 1.71 -12.86 1.31
CA SER A 329 0.83 -13.08 0.15
C SER A 329 -0.51 -13.67 0.59
N SER A 330 -1.55 -13.50 -0.22
CA SER A 330 -2.83 -14.21 -0.03
C SER A 330 -2.90 -15.51 -0.84
N ALA A 331 -3.91 -16.34 -0.57
CA ALA A 331 -4.13 -17.59 -1.29
C ALA A 331 -4.48 -17.35 -2.77
N GLY A 332 -3.85 -18.09 -3.68
CA GLY A 332 -4.10 -17.99 -5.11
C GLY A 332 -4.26 -19.35 -5.79
N PRO A 333 -5.06 -19.46 -6.86
CA PRO A 333 -5.21 -20.71 -7.62
C PRO A 333 -3.92 -21.10 -8.36
N GLU A 334 -3.06 -20.13 -8.67
CA GLU A 334 -1.76 -20.32 -9.33
C GLU A 334 -0.63 -20.58 -8.34
N ALA A 335 -0.85 -20.36 -7.04
CA ALA A 335 0.12 -20.73 -6.02
C ALA A 335 0.16 -22.26 -5.93
N ASP A 336 1.36 -22.83 -5.78
CA ASP A 336 1.62 -24.25 -5.52
C ASP A 336 1.15 -24.69 -4.10
N GLY A 337 0.14 -24.00 -3.55
CA GLY A 337 -0.28 -24.13 -2.16
C GLY A 337 0.73 -23.53 -1.18
N SER A 338 1.60 -22.62 -1.62
CA SER A 338 2.54 -21.93 -0.74
C SER A 338 2.23 -20.44 -0.57
N TRP A 339 2.65 -19.90 0.57
CA TRP A 339 2.59 -18.47 0.91
C TRP A 339 3.99 -17.96 1.17
N VAL A 340 4.26 -16.72 0.75
CA VAL A 340 5.53 -16.03 1.05
C VAL A 340 5.28 -14.93 2.08
N LEU A 341 6.09 -14.92 3.13
CA LEU A 341 6.19 -13.82 4.08
C LEU A 341 7.49 -13.06 3.77
N CYS A 342 7.40 -11.73 3.73
CA CYS A 342 8.51 -10.82 3.52
C CYS A 342 8.62 -9.89 4.73
N VAL A 343 9.79 -9.86 5.38
CA VAL A 343 10.07 -9.01 6.54
C VAL A 343 11.26 -8.12 6.21
N TYR A 344 11.06 -6.81 6.26
CA TYR A 344 11.97 -5.85 5.63
C TYR A 344 13.02 -5.28 6.58
N THR A 345 14.10 -4.79 5.99
CA THR A 345 15.12 -3.95 6.62
C THR A 345 15.43 -2.78 5.69
N GLU A 346 15.75 -1.62 6.25
CA GLU A 346 15.94 -0.39 5.49
C GLU A 346 17.23 -0.37 4.66
N ASN A 347 18.27 -1.06 5.15
CA ASN A 347 19.56 -1.10 4.48
C ASN A 347 20.20 -2.49 4.57
N TYR A 348 20.31 -3.20 3.44
CA TYR A 348 20.92 -4.53 3.42
C TYR A 348 22.44 -4.54 3.63
N HIS A 349 23.10 -3.38 3.52
CA HIS A 349 24.51 -3.25 3.89
C HIS A 349 24.70 -3.13 5.42
N ASP A 350 23.64 -2.83 6.17
CA ASP A 350 23.67 -2.87 7.63
C ASP A 350 23.51 -4.31 8.13
N SER A 351 24.65 -5.01 8.21
CA SER A 351 24.67 -6.40 8.65
C SER A 351 24.17 -6.59 10.09
N GLU A 352 24.27 -5.57 10.95
CA GLU A 352 23.79 -5.66 12.34
C GLU A 352 22.27 -5.66 12.36
N ASP A 353 21.64 -4.76 11.60
CA ASP A 353 20.19 -4.69 11.46
C ASP A 353 19.61 -5.94 10.78
N VAL A 354 20.23 -6.40 9.68
CA VAL A 354 19.83 -7.64 8.98
C VAL A 354 19.85 -8.83 9.94
N GLN A 355 20.88 -8.96 10.78
CA GLN A 355 20.96 -10.01 11.78
C GLN A 355 20.02 -9.80 12.97
N ARG A 356 19.77 -8.55 13.39
CA ARG A 356 18.79 -8.21 14.44
C ARG A 356 17.40 -8.68 14.04
N VAL A 357 16.96 -8.39 12.82
CA VAL A 357 15.68 -8.86 12.27
C VAL A 357 15.65 -10.39 12.16
N CYS A 358 16.74 -11.01 11.70
CA CYS A 358 16.84 -12.48 11.65
C CYS A 358 16.65 -13.13 13.03
N ARG A 359 17.33 -12.64 14.07
CA ARG A 359 17.17 -13.11 15.46
C ARG A 359 15.76 -12.85 15.99
N GLY A 360 15.15 -11.74 15.60
CA GLY A 360 13.77 -11.41 15.92
C GLY A 360 12.78 -12.43 15.31
N LEU A 361 12.95 -12.76 14.02
CA LEU A 361 12.19 -13.82 13.34
C LEU A 361 12.34 -15.18 14.01
N GLN A 362 13.58 -15.57 14.32
CA GLN A 362 13.87 -16.81 15.05
C GLN A 362 13.21 -16.86 16.43
N ARG A 363 12.98 -15.70 17.08
CA ARG A 363 12.26 -15.60 18.35
C ARG A 363 10.74 -15.65 18.17
N ALA A 364 10.22 -14.92 17.19
CA ALA A 364 8.79 -14.84 16.92
C ALA A 364 8.20 -16.18 16.44
N LEU A 365 8.97 -16.92 15.63
CA LEU A 365 8.53 -18.17 15.00
C LEU A 365 9.04 -19.43 15.72
N ARG A 366 9.37 -19.32 17.01
CA ARG A 366 9.74 -20.48 17.84
C ARG A 366 8.58 -21.47 17.89
N GLY A 367 8.91 -22.76 18.07
CA GLY A 367 7.92 -23.83 18.22
C GLY A 367 7.48 -24.50 16.92
N GLY A 368 8.15 -24.23 15.79
CA GLY A 368 7.91 -24.98 14.56
C GLY A 368 6.66 -24.59 13.79
N LEU A 369 6.31 -23.31 13.81
CA LEU A 369 5.18 -22.76 13.04
C LEU A 369 5.33 -22.92 11.52
N LEU A 370 6.56 -23.11 11.02
CA LEU A 370 6.86 -23.35 9.61
C LEU A 370 7.64 -24.66 9.47
N GLN A 371 7.23 -25.50 8.52
CA GLN A 371 7.99 -26.69 8.15
C GLN A 371 9.25 -26.33 7.37
N ASP A 372 9.15 -25.38 6.42
CA ASP A 372 10.33 -24.84 5.76
C ASP A 372 11.05 -23.89 6.73
N ARG A 373 12.16 -24.37 7.28
CA ARG A 373 12.94 -23.64 8.28
C ARG A 373 13.92 -22.64 7.65
N ARG A 374 13.96 -22.47 6.33
CA ARG A 374 14.92 -21.58 5.67
C ARG A 374 14.46 -20.12 5.78
N LEU A 375 15.42 -19.25 6.09
CA LEU A 375 15.29 -17.80 5.97
C LEU A 375 16.20 -17.36 4.83
N LEU A 376 15.63 -16.73 3.81
CA LEU A 376 16.36 -16.31 2.61
C LEU A 376 16.31 -14.80 2.47
N TYR A 377 17.44 -14.12 2.46
CA TYR A 377 17.46 -12.66 2.35
C TYR A 377 17.73 -12.21 0.91
N LYS A 378 16.82 -11.39 0.36
CA LYS A 378 16.93 -10.81 -0.99
C LYS A 378 16.91 -9.28 -0.92
N PRO A 379 17.95 -8.58 -1.42
CA PRO A 379 17.92 -7.12 -1.57
C PRO A 379 16.91 -6.70 -2.64
N ASP A 380 16.29 -5.52 -2.49
CA ASP A 380 15.27 -5.04 -3.42
C ASP A 380 15.82 -4.75 -4.82
N VAL A 381 17.07 -4.27 -4.91
CA VAL A 381 17.75 -4.07 -6.19
C VAL A 381 17.73 -5.33 -7.07
N TYR A 382 17.88 -6.53 -6.50
CA TYR A 382 17.81 -7.79 -7.26
C TYR A 382 16.41 -8.04 -7.83
N THR A 383 15.37 -7.61 -7.12
CA THR A 383 13.98 -7.70 -7.59
C THR A 383 13.75 -6.74 -8.75
N HIS A 384 14.22 -5.49 -8.63
CA HIS A 384 14.09 -4.47 -9.67
C HIS A 384 14.88 -4.80 -10.94
N LEU A 385 16.07 -5.39 -10.81
CA LEU A 385 16.90 -5.80 -11.96
C LEU A 385 16.47 -7.14 -12.59
N GLY A 386 15.35 -7.74 -12.15
CA GLY A 386 14.86 -9.01 -12.69
C GLY A 386 15.72 -10.23 -12.32
N ILE A 387 16.53 -10.14 -11.27
CA ILE A 387 17.41 -11.22 -10.81
C ILE A 387 16.62 -12.16 -9.88
N TYR A 388 16.15 -13.25 -10.47
CA TYR A 388 15.44 -14.34 -9.78
C TYR A 388 16.21 -15.66 -9.90
N SER A 389 15.68 -16.72 -9.28
CA SER A 389 16.24 -18.07 -9.41
C SER A 389 16.36 -18.47 -10.88
N LYS A 390 17.46 -19.15 -11.24
CA LYS A 390 17.75 -19.58 -12.62
C LYS A 390 17.84 -18.43 -13.64
N ASN A 391 18.21 -17.23 -13.21
CA ASN A 391 18.49 -16.12 -14.13
C ASN A 391 19.66 -16.43 -15.08
N GLN A 392 19.68 -15.75 -16.22
CA GLN A 392 20.67 -15.92 -17.28
C GLN A 392 22.11 -15.58 -16.86
N TRP A 393 22.29 -14.80 -15.79
CA TRP A 393 23.60 -14.37 -15.30
C TRP A 393 24.18 -15.31 -14.23
N GLN A 394 23.46 -16.38 -13.85
CA GLN A 394 23.85 -17.32 -12.80
C GLN A 394 24.10 -16.67 -11.44
N LEU A 395 23.54 -15.47 -11.21
CA LEU A 395 23.66 -14.76 -9.94
C LEU A 395 22.75 -15.41 -8.90
N LYS A 396 23.28 -15.62 -7.69
CA LYS A 396 22.44 -16.05 -6.57
C LYS A 396 21.53 -14.88 -6.16
N PRO A 397 20.20 -15.05 -6.15
CA PRO A 397 19.27 -13.97 -5.83
C PRO A 397 19.17 -13.69 -4.33
N THR A 398 19.85 -14.47 -3.49
CA THR A 398 19.87 -14.33 -2.03
C THR A 398 21.30 -14.07 -1.57
N VAL A 399 21.47 -13.05 -0.70
CA VAL A 399 22.79 -12.61 -0.21
C VAL A 399 23.06 -13.02 1.23
N PHE A 400 22.02 -13.28 2.03
CA PHE A 400 22.13 -13.92 3.34
C PHE A 400 21.18 -15.10 3.44
N GLU A 401 21.58 -16.11 4.22
CA GLU A 401 20.78 -17.30 4.50
C GLU A 401 20.90 -17.65 5.98
N ALA A 402 19.78 -18.03 6.58
CA ALA A 402 19.71 -18.49 7.96
C ALA A 402 18.64 -19.57 8.11
N ARG A 403 18.47 -20.09 9.32
CA ARG A 403 17.42 -21.05 9.64
C ARG A 403 16.66 -20.67 10.91
N LEU A 404 15.39 -20.99 10.93
CA LEU A 404 14.59 -21.01 12.15
C LEU A 404 15.10 -22.10 13.09
N LEU A 405 15.04 -21.80 14.40
CA LEU A 405 15.51 -22.66 15.48
C LEU A 405 14.49 -23.75 15.84
#